data_AF-A0A7X4F9V3-F1
#
_entry.id   AF-A0A7X4F9V3-F1
#
_cell.length_a   1.000
_cell.length_b   1.000
_cell.length_c   1.000
_cell.angle_alpha   90.00
_cell.angle_beta   90.00
_cell.angle_gamma   90.00
#
_symmetry.space_group_name_H-M   'P 1'
#
loop_
_entity.id
_entity.type
_entity.pdbx_description
1 polymer ?
#
loop_
_entity_poly.entity_id
_entity_poly.type
_entity_poly.pdbx_seq_one_letter_code
_entity_poly.pdbx_strand_id
1 'polypeptide(L)'
;YFYEIFKHFDLKLRNRIIWRFNHGLHCKKRFSVRYEVILWFTKTDEYIFNLDPVRIPAKYPGKRHFKGPKRGQLSGNPLGKNPSDIWDVVKQDWEDEVWDIPNVKANHPEKTEHPCQFPVELVQRCVLALTQPKGVVLDPYCGVGSTVIGALQHNRRAIAAEQDSTYVAITRERIQKFTQGTLPLRPLGKPIHQPTGKERVAQLPLDWK
;
A
#
# COMPACT_ATOMS: atom_id res chain seq x y z
N TYR A 1 -1.26 -15.72 -15.75
CA TYR A 1 0.15 -16.12 -15.90
C TYR A 1 0.75 -16.52 -14.56
N PHE A 2 1.00 -15.61 -13.61
CA PHE A 2 1.67 -15.96 -12.35
C PHE A 2 0.92 -16.93 -11.41
N TYR A 3 -0.41 -16.90 -11.40
CA TYR A 3 -1.20 -17.78 -10.54
C TYR A 3 -0.90 -19.27 -10.76
N GLU A 4 -0.84 -19.72 -12.02
CA GLU A 4 -0.55 -21.12 -12.35
C GLU A 4 0.87 -21.51 -11.98
N ILE A 5 1.84 -20.60 -12.13
CA ILE A 5 3.23 -20.83 -11.73
C ILE A 5 3.30 -21.06 -10.22
N PHE A 6 2.69 -20.19 -9.42
CA PHE A 6 2.73 -20.33 -7.96
C PHE A 6 1.96 -21.55 -7.47
N LYS A 7 0.84 -21.89 -8.12
CA LYS A 7 0.07 -23.10 -7.83
C LYS A 7 0.86 -24.37 -8.14
N HIS A 8 1.66 -24.37 -9.21
CA HIS A 8 2.56 -25.48 -9.55
C HIS A 8 3.62 -25.73 -8.45
N PHE A 9 4.03 -24.70 -7.71
CA PHE A 9 4.90 -24.80 -6.54
C PHE A 9 4.15 -24.98 -5.22
N ASP A 10 2.90 -25.47 -5.26
CA ASP A 10 2.03 -25.74 -4.11
C ASP A 10 1.76 -24.52 -3.21
N LEU A 11 1.95 -23.30 -3.74
CA LEU A 11 1.62 -22.10 -2.99
C LEU A 11 0.10 -21.86 -2.99
N LYS A 12 -0.41 -21.51 -1.82
CA LYS A 12 -1.84 -21.29 -1.58
C LYS A 12 -2.18 -19.80 -1.67
N LEU A 13 -3.02 -19.43 -2.64
CA LEU A 13 -3.53 -18.07 -2.78
C LEU A 13 -4.44 -17.75 -1.59
N ARG A 14 -4.14 -16.68 -0.84
CA ARG A 14 -4.96 -16.20 0.29
C ARG A 14 -5.83 -15.03 -0.10
N ASN A 15 -5.27 -14.07 -0.83
CA ASN A 15 -6.01 -12.89 -1.22
C ASN A 15 -5.54 -12.35 -2.58
N ARG A 16 -6.48 -11.79 -3.34
CA ARG A 16 -6.20 -10.93 -4.48
C ARG A 16 -6.49 -9.50 -4.06
N ILE A 17 -5.45 -8.74 -3.78
CA ILE A 17 -5.58 -7.36 -3.30
C ILE A 17 -5.54 -6.43 -4.52
N ILE A 18 -6.48 -5.49 -4.59
CA ILE A 18 -6.58 -4.49 -5.64
C ILE A 18 -6.07 -3.18 -5.09
N TRP A 19 -4.92 -2.71 -5.58
CA TRP A 19 -4.40 -1.38 -5.27
C TRP A 19 -4.81 -0.40 -6.35
N ARG A 20 -5.72 0.54 -6.03
CA ARG A 20 -6.15 1.59 -6.95
C ARG A 20 -5.31 2.84 -6.79
N PHE A 21 -5.13 3.57 -7.87
CA PHE A 21 -4.40 4.84 -7.88
C PHE A 21 -4.97 5.78 -8.95
N ASN A 22 -4.90 7.09 -8.69
CA ASN A 22 -5.58 8.08 -9.54
C ASN A 22 -4.81 8.48 -10.80
N HIS A 23 -3.47 8.38 -10.79
CA HIS A 23 -2.64 8.93 -11.86
C HIS A 23 -2.15 7.82 -12.80
N GLY A 24 -2.36 8.00 -14.10
CA GLY A 24 -1.89 7.05 -15.12
C GLY A 24 -2.21 7.51 -16.53
N LEU A 25 -1.60 6.86 -17.51
CA LEU A 25 -1.86 7.15 -18.93
C LEU A 25 -3.32 6.88 -19.29
N HIS A 26 -3.82 7.62 -20.29
CA HIS A 26 -5.16 7.46 -20.83
C HIS A 26 -5.19 6.46 -21.99
N CYS A 27 -6.25 5.66 -22.05
CA CYS A 27 -6.52 4.74 -23.14
C CYS A 27 -7.60 5.32 -24.07
N LYS A 28 -7.45 5.11 -25.40
CA LYS A 28 -8.42 5.57 -26.41
C LYS A 28 -9.53 4.55 -26.72
N LYS A 29 -9.22 3.26 -26.64
CA LYS A 29 -10.11 2.15 -27.08
C LYS A 29 -10.63 1.28 -25.94
N ARG A 30 -10.45 1.69 -24.69
CA ARG A 30 -10.91 1.00 -23.48
C ARG A 30 -10.86 1.94 -22.27
N PHE A 31 -11.49 1.56 -21.16
CA PHE A 31 -11.32 2.27 -19.90
C PHE A 31 -9.85 2.27 -19.47
N SER A 32 -9.41 3.42 -19.00
CA SER A 32 -8.04 3.61 -18.53
C SER A 32 -7.87 2.83 -17.23
N VAL A 33 -6.85 1.97 -17.16
CA VAL A 33 -6.59 1.17 -15.96
C VAL A 33 -6.10 2.09 -14.84
N ARG A 34 -6.66 1.90 -13.64
CA ARG A 34 -6.40 2.69 -12.44
C ARG A 34 -6.20 1.80 -11.22
N TYR A 35 -5.71 0.59 -11.45
CA TYR A 35 -5.37 -0.34 -10.40
C TYR A 35 -4.26 -1.29 -10.83
N GLU A 36 -3.58 -1.84 -9.83
CA GLU A 36 -2.70 -2.99 -9.92
C GLU A 36 -3.16 -4.07 -8.93
N VAL A 37 -2.71 -5.31 -9.14
CA VAL A 37 -3.14 -6.46 -8.36
C VAL A 37 -1.95 -7.07 -7.63
N ILE A 38 -2.08 -7.20 -6.31
CA ILE A 38 -1.14 -7.95 -5.47
C ILE A 38 -1.76 -9.31 -5.20
N LEU A 39 -1.06 -10.37 -5.62
CA LEU A 39 -1.44 -11.74 -5.31
C LEU A 39 -0.68 -12.19 -4.06
N TRP A 40 -1.39 -12.42 -2.96
CA TRP A 40 -0.78 -12.91 -1.73
C TRP A 40 -0.90 -14.43 -1.67
N PHE A 41 0.25 -15.08 -1.70
CA PHE A 41 0.39 -16.52 -1.54
C PHE A 41 1.08 -16.89 -0.21
N THR A 42 0.81 -18.11 0.25
CA THR A 42 1.44 -18.70 1.43
C THR A 42 1.91 -20.12 1.13
N LYS A 43 2.95 -20.59 1.83
CA LYS A 43 3.49 -21.94 1.65
C LYS A 43 2.62 -23.02 2.29
N THR A 44 1.98 -22.70 3.42
CA THR A 44 1.15 -23.63 4.21
C THR A 44 -0.10 -22.91 4.71
N ASP A 45 -1.01 -23.64 5.38
CA ASP A 45 -2.16 -23.06 6.09
C ASP A 45 -1.79 -22.44 7.43
N GLU A 46 -0.57 -22.69 7.92
CA GLU A 46 0.00 -22.04 9.09
C GLU A 46 0.87 -20.86 8.64
N TYR A 47 0.29 -19.67 8.66
CA TYR A 47 0.96 -18.46 8.20
C TYR A 47 0.74 -17.29 9.16
N ILE A 48 1.62 -16.30 9.06
CA ILE A 48 1.55 -15.07 9.85
C ILE A 48 0.53 -14.13 9.19
N PHE A 49 -0.43 -13.67 9.99
CA PHE A 49 -1.31 -12.56 9.63
C PHE A 49 -1.59 -11.70 10.86
N ASN A 50 -0.79 -10.65 11.02
CA ASN A 50 -0.92 -9.68 12.11
C ASN A 50 -1.94 -8.62 11.71
N LEU A 51 -3.19 -8.80 12.15
CA LEU A 51 -4.26 -7.88 11.78
C LEU A 51 -4.14 -6.52 12.46
N ASP A 52 -3.83 -6.50 13.76
CA ASP A 52 -3.90 -5.28 14.57
C ASP A 52 -3.03 -4.12 14.05
N PRO A 53 -1.78 -4.32 13.59
CA PRO A 53 -0.95 -3.25 13.05
C PRO A 53 -1.42 -2.64 11.72
N VAL A 54 -2.38 -3.29 11.03
CA VAL A 54 -2.89 -2.85 9.73
C VAL A 54 -4.39 -2.54 9.74
N ARG A 55 -4.99 -2.52 10.94
CA ARG A 55 -6.37 -2.09 11.11
C ARG A 55 -6.55 -0.65 10.64
N ILE A 56 -7.78 -0.35 10.29
CA ILE A 56 -8.23 0.97 9.89
C ILE A 56 -9.35 1.44 10.81
N PRO A 57 -9.51 2.76 11.01
CA PRO A 57 -10.60 3.31 11.79
C PRO A 57 -11.93 2.65 11.42
N ALA A 58 -12.74 2.37 12.44
CA ALA A 58 -14.10 1.89 12.25
C ALA A 58 -15.02 3.10 11.96
N LYS A 59 -15.98 2.99 11.03
CA LYS A 59 -16.96 4.04 10.70
C LYS A 59 -17.90 4.24 11.88
N TYR A 60 -18.24 3.12 12.52
CA TYR A 60 -19.08 3.09 13.70
C TYR A 60 -18.32 2.39 14.84
N PRO A 61 -17.32 3.05 15.47
CA PRO A 61 -16.53 2.45 16.54
C PRO A 61 -17.41 2.12 17.76
N GLY A 62 -18.47 2.90 17.99
CA GLY A 62 -19.47 2.66 19.02
C GLY A 62 -20.55 1.63 18.64
N LYS A 63 -20.48 0.98 17.48
CA LYS A 63 -21.52 0.03 17.03
C LYS A 63 -21.63 -1.11 18.03
N ARG A 64 -22.83 -1.29 18.57
CA ARG A 64 -23.16 -2.38 19.49
C ARG A 64 -23.96 -3.47 18.77
N HIS A 65 -23.88 -4.70 19.26
CA HIS A 65 -24.71 -5.78 18.76
C HIS A 65 -26.19 -5.44 18.95
N PHE A 66 -26.97 -5.49 17.87
CA PHE A 66 -28.39 -5.16 17.87
C PHE A 66 -29.26 -6.29 18.45
N LYS A 67 -28.86 -7.55 18.25
CA LYS A 67 -29.56 -8.77 18.70
C LYS A 67 -28.56 -9.83 19.17
N GLY A 68 -29.08 -10.89 19.80
CA GLY A 68 -28.32 -12.05 20.25
C GLY A 68 -27.78 -11.91 21.69
N PRO A 69 -27.01 -12.90 22.17
CA PRO A 69 -26.54 -12.96 23.56
C PRO A 69 -25.58 -11.82 23.94
N LYS A 70 -24.98 -11.16 22.95
CA LYS A 70 -24.09 -9.99 23.14
C LYS A 70 -24.81 -8.65 22.94
N ARG A 71 -26.15 -8.62 22.87
CA ARG A 71 -26.92 -7.38 22.62
C ARG A 71 -26.50 -6.29 23.60
N GLY A 72 -26.26 -5.10 23.06
CA GLY A 72 -25.79 -3.97 23.86
C GLY A 72 -24.29 -3.96 24.15
N GLN A 73 -23.52 -5.01 23.83
CA GLN A 73 -22.05 -4.98 23.88
C GLN A 73 -21.46 -4.40 22.58
N LEU A 74 -20.26 -3.82 22.65
CA LEU A 74 -19.54 -3.35 21.46
C LEU A 74 -19.27 -4.51 20.50
N SER A 75 -19.50 -4.25 19.21
CA SER A 75 -19.35 -5.24 18.14
C SER A 75 -18.06 -5.09 17.33
N GLY A 76 -17.35 -3.97 17.50
CA GLY A 76 -16.08 -3.68 16.85
C GLY A 76 -14.87 -3.96 17.73
N ASN A 77 -13.68 -3.95 17.13
CA ASN A 77 -12.42 -3.95 17.85
C ASN A 77 -11.97 -2.49 18.11
N PRO A 78 -11.45 -2.16 19.31
CA PRO A 78 -11.04 -0.80 19.65
C PRO A 78 -9.91 -0.24 18.77
N LEU A 79 -9.09 -1.10 18.16
CA LEU A 79 -8.02 -0.73 17.24
C LEU A 79 -8.52 -0.53 15.80
N GLY A 80 -9.82 -0.72 15.54
CA GLY A 80 -10.44 -0.55 14.22
C GLY A 80 -10.81 -1.86 13.53
N LYS A 81 -11.25 -1.78 12.27
CA LYS A 81 -11.70 -2.93 11.48
C LYS A 81 -10.58 -3.55 10.65
N ASN A 82 -10.80 -4.78 10.20
CA ASN A 82 -9.95 -5.40 9.18
C ASN A 82 -10.07 -4.60 7.88
N PRO A 83 -8.96 -4.16 7.28
CA PRO A 83 -9.02 -3.46 6.00
C PRO A 83 -9.60 -4.31 4.87
N SER A 84 -10.25 -3.62 3.94
CA SER A 84 -10.69 -4.21 2.67
C SER A 84 -9.49 -4.68 1.84
N ASP A 85 -9.71 -5.66 0.98
CA ASP A 85 -8.75 -6.08 -0.05
C ASP A 85 -8.77 -5.16 -1.29
N ILE A 86 -9.64 -4.16 -1.31
CA ILE A 86 -9.59 -3.04 -2.24
C ILE A 86 -8.96 -1.85 -1.52
N TRP A 87 -7.75 -1.49 -1.93
CA TRP A 87 -7.00 -0.34 -1.42
C TRP A 87 -7.24 0.82 -2.38
N ASP A 88 -8.27 1.62 -2.08
CA ASP A 88 -8.74 2.71 -2.95
C ASP A 88 -8.03 4.04 -2.66
N VAL A 89 -8.27 5.04 -3.51
CA VAL A 89 -7.67 6.39 -3.46
C VAL A 89 -8.75 7.50 -3.64
N VAL A 90 -10.05 7.21 -3.54
CA VAL A 90 -11.11 8.15 -3.96
C VAL A 90 -12.06 8.63 -2.85
N LYS A 91 -11.92 9.93 -2.55
CA LYS A 91 -12.85 11.06 -2.35
C LYS A 91 -14.26 10.93 -1.75
N GLN A 92 -14.89 9.76 -1.59
CA GLN A 92 -16.11 9.56 -0.79
C GLN A 92 -16.54 8.09 -0.90
N ASP A 93 -16.25 7.26 0.10
CA ASP A 93 -17.11 6.10 0.39
C ASP A 93 -18.22 6.49 1.41
N TRP A 94 -18.18 7.77 1.83
CA TRP A 94 -18.95 8.48 2.85
C TRP A 94 -18.62 8.04 4.29
N GLU A 95 -17.51 8.60 4.79
CA GLU A 95 -17.00 8.67 6.19
C GLU A 95 -15.79 7.80 6.57
N ASP A 96 -14.80 7.73 5.68
CA ASP A 96 -13.36 7.49 5.98
C ASP A 96 -12.97 6.19 6.69
N GLU A 97 -12.91 5.10 5.93
CA GLU A 97 -12.25 3.87 6.37
C GLU A 97 -11.50 3.16 5.22
N VAL A 98 -10.55 3.84 4.58
CA VAL A 98 -9.72 3.26 3.51
C VAL A 98 -8.27 3.72 3.66
N TRP A 99 -7.31 2.85 3.31
CA TRP A 99 -5.90 3.25 3.19
C TRP A 99 -5.64 3.77 1.78
N ASP A 100 -5.48 5.09 1.69
CA ASP A 100 -5.24 5.83 0.46
C ASP A 100 -3.75 5.88 0.12
N ILE A 101 -3.27 4.92 -0.68
CA ILE A 101 -1.86 4.83 -1.07
C ILE A 101 -1.68 5.37 -2.50
N PRO A 102 -1.13 6.58 -2.70
CA PRO A 102 -0.91 7.12 -4.04
C PRO A 102 0.27 6.44 -4.75
N ASN A 103 0.26 6.40 -6.08
CA ASN A 103 1.44 6.01 -6.84
C ASN A 103 2.52 7.11 -6.83
N VAL A 104 3.79 6.73 -6.90
CA VAL A 104 4.93 7.66 -6.86
C VAL A 104 5.10 8.36 -8.20
N LYS A 105 4.50 9.56 -8.34
CA LYS A 105 4.52 10.39 -9.55
C LYS A 105 4.74 11.86 -9.21
N ALA A 106 5.22 12.64 -10.20
CA ALA A 106 5.41 14.08 -10.11
C ALA A 106 6.09 14.50 -8.79
N ASN A 107 5.43 15.33 -7.98
CA ASN A 107 5.97 15.90 -6.73
C ASN A 107 5.84 14.96 -5.52
N HIS A 108 5.68 13.65 -5.72
CA HIS A 108 5.65 12.70 -4.61
C HIS A 108 6.99 12.74 -3.84
N PRO A 109 6.99 12.83 -2.49
CA PRO A 109 8.22 13.02 -1.70
C PRO A 109 9.25 11.90 -1.89
N GLU A 110 8.78 10.69 -2.17
CA GLU A 110 9.64 9.53 -2.41
C GLU A 110 10.13 9.41 -3.87
N LYS A 111 9.75 10.32 -4.78
CA LYS A 111 10.02 10.17 -6.21
C LYS A 111 11.53 10.15 -6.49
N THR A 112 11.96 9.08 -7.14
CA THR A 112 13.29 8.94 -7.74
C THR A 112 13.19 8.86 -9.26
N GLU A 113 14.32 8.64 -9.93
CA GLU A 113 14.39 8.44 -11.38
C GLU A 113 13.67 7.18 -11.86
N HIS A 114 13.43 6.20 -10.98
CA HIS A 114 12.77 4.95 -11.37
C HIS A 114 11.33 5.19 -11.89
N PRO A 115 10.99 4.73 -13.10
CA PRO A 115 9.74 5.09 -13.78
C PRO A 115 8.51 4.47 -13.12
N CYS A 116 8.68 3.28 -12.53
CA CYS A 116 7.64 2.44 -11.94
C CYS A 116 7.90 2.17 -10.45
N GLN A 117 8.31 3.20 -9.70
CA GLN A 117 8.57 3.06 -8.27
C GLN A 117 7.26 2.87 -7.48
N PHE A 118 7.21 1.84 -6.65
CA PHE A 118 6.15 1.68 -5.64
C PHE A 118 6.40 2.57 -4.42
N PRO A 119 5.34 3.12 -3.80
CA PRO A 119 5.47 3.88 -2.56
C PRO A 119 5.84 2.92 -1.42
N VAL A 120 6.69 3.37 -0.50
CA VAL A 120 7.12 2.57 0.64
C VAL A 120 5.93 2.14 1.50
N GLU A 121 4.92 3.00 1.61
CA GLU A 121 3.65 2.72 2.30
C GLU A 121 2.94 1.43 1.85
N LEU A 122 2.95 1.15 0.54
CA LEU A 122 2.36 -0.08 -0.01
C LEU A 122 3.05 -1.32 0.56
N VAL A 123 4.38 -1.27 0.65
CA VAL A 123 5.18 -2.38 1.17
C VAL A 123 5.06 -2.51 2.68
N GLN A 124 5.03 -1.39 3.41
CA GLN A 124 4.89 -1.37 4.87
C GLN A 124 3.66 -2.18 5.32
N ARG A 125 2.55 -2.08 4.59
CA ARG A 125 1.34 -2.85 4.91
C ARG A 125 1.56 -4.35 4.83
N CYS A 126 2.18 -4.81 3.75
CA CYS A 126 2.54 -6.22 3.59
C CYS A 126 3.54 -6.67 4.66
N VAL A 127 4.54 -5.86 4.96
CA VAL A 127 5.54 -6.17 6.00
C VAL A 127 4.89 -6.31 7.37
N LEU A 128 4.04 -5.37 7.77
CA LEU A 128 3.37 -5.38 9.07
C LEU A 128 2.42 -6.57 9.22
N ALA A 129 1.59 -6.83 8.21
CA ALA A 129 0.61 -7.90 8.24
C ALA A 129 1.24 -9.30 8.10
N LEU A 130 2.22 -9.47 7.22
CA LEU A 130 2.64 -10.78 6.73
C LEU A 130 3.98 -11.25 7.33
N THR A 131 4.62 -10.46 8.19
CA THR A 131 5.93 -10.78 8.78
C THR A 131 6.00 -10.50 10.27
N GLN A 132 6.88 -11.22 10.98
CA GLN A 132 7.22 -10.92 12.36
C GLN A 132 8.33 -9.86 12.46
N PRO A 133 8.37 -9.06 13.54
CA PRO A 133 9.54 -8.23 13.87
C PRO A 133 10.82 -9.08 13.84
N LYS A 134 11.94 -8.49 13.39
CA LYS A 134 13.24 -9.15 13.16
C LYS A 134 13.26 -10.24 12.08
N GLY A 135 12.10 -10.50 11.45
CA GLY A 135 11.98 -11.36 10.27
C GLY A 135 12.76 -10.83 9.07
N VAL A 136 12.81 -11.63 8.01
CA VAL A 136 13.52 -11.30 6.77
C VAL A 136 12.51 -11.09 5.64
N VAL A 137 12.66 -10.00 4.91
CA VAL A 137 11.89 -9.68 3.70
C VAL A 137 12.83 -9.81 2.50
N LEU A 138 12.47 -10.65 1.53
CA LEU A 138 13.22 -10.82 0.29
C LEU A 138 12.51 -10.07 -0.85
N ASP A 139 13.26 -9.25 -1.58
CA ASP A 139 12.81 -8.61 -2.81
C ASP A 139 13.83 -8.84 -3.94
N PRO A 140 13.61 -9.83 -4.83
CA PRO A 140 14.55 -10.13 -5.89
C PRO A 140 14.53 -9.11 -7.05
N TYR A 141 13.61 -8.13 -7.03
CA TYR A 141 13.43 -7.12 -8.07
C TYR A 141 13.23 -5.74 -7.44
N CYS A 142 14.15 -5.36 -6.55
CA CYS A 142 13.87 -4.28 -5.60
C CYS A 142 13.80 -2.90 -6.24
N GLY A 143 14.28 -2.72 -7.48
CA GLY A 143 14.38 -1.44 -8.13
C GLY A 143 15.15 -0.46 -7.25
N VAL A 144 14.48 0.62 -6.86
CA VAL A 144 15.03 1.65 -5.96
C VAL A 144 14.81 1.37 -4.47
N GLY A 145 14.46 0.15 -4.09
CA GLY A 145 14.55 -0.31 -2.70
C GLY A 145 13.39 0.04 -1.79
N SER A 146 12.18 0.28 -2.33
CA SER A 146 11.01 0.60 -1.49
C SER A 146 10.70 -0.51 -0.48
N THR A 147 10.90 -1.78 -0.84
CA THR A 147 10.76 -2.92 0.08
C THR A 147 11.80 -2.92 1.19
N VAL A 148 13.04 -2.58 0.85
CA VAL A 148 14.14 -2.50 1.82
C VAL A 148 13.82 -1.44 2.87
N ILE A 149 13.44 -0.23 2.43
CA ILE A 149 13.08 0.85 3.37
C ILE A 149 11.88 0.46 4.23
N GLY A 150 10.82 -0.12 3.64
CA GLY A 150 9.63 -0.54 4.38
C GLY A 150 9.92 -1.63 5.42
N ALA A 151 10.82 -2.56 5.12
CA ALA A 151 11.27 -3.57 6.08
C ALA A 151 12.07 -2.94 7.24
N LEU A 152 13.05 -2.07 6.93
CA LEU A 152 13.88 -1.41 7.93
C LEU A 152 13.07 -0.50 8.86
N GLN A 153 12.09 0.25 8.33
CA GLN A 153 11.16 1.08 9.13
C GLN A 153 10.47 0.31 10.24
N HIS A 154 10.16 -0.96 9.98
CA HIS A 154 9.42 -1.81 10.91
C HIS A 154 10.31 -2.82 11.61
N ASN A 155 11.62 -2.58 11.72
CA ASN A 155 12.55 -3.46 12.43
C ASN A 155 12.56 -4.90 11.85
N ARG A 156 12.51 -5.02 10.52
CA ARG A 156 12.78 -6.26 9.79
C ARG A 156 14.11 -6.15 9.06
N ARG A 157 14.73 -7.29 8.76
CA ARG A 157 15.88 -7.38 7.85
C ARG A 157 15.38 -7.47 6.42
N ALA A 158 16.15 -6.97 5.47
CA ALA A 158 15.84 -7.08 4.06
C ALA A 158 17.01 -7.73 3.30
N ILE A 159 16.67 -8.58 2.34
CA ILE A 159 17.59 -9.07 1.31
C ILE A 159 16.99 -8.62 -0.02
N ALA A 160 17.81 -8.01 -0.86
CA ALA A 160 17.34 -7.44 -2.11
C ALA A 160 18.33 -7.67 -3.24
N ALA A 161 17.82 -7.83 -4.45
CA ALA A 161 18.59 -7.91 -5.68
C ALA A 161 18.00 -6.95 -6.72
N GLU A 162 18.89 -6.37 -7.52
CA GLU A 162 18.57 -5.49 -8.64
C GLU A 162 19.69 -5.60 -9.67
N GLN A 163 19.32 -5.67 -10.94
CA GLN A 163 20.27 -5.86 -12.04
C GLN A 163 20.87 -4.53 -12.49
N ASP A 164 20.10 -3.44 -12.47
CA ASP A 164 20.58 -2.12 -12.86
C ASP A 164 21.42 -1.47 -11.74
N SER A 165 22.71 -1.26 -12.01
CA SER A 165 23.64 -0.65 -11.06
C SER A 165 23.21 0.75 -10.62
N THR A 166 22.49 1.49 -11.46
CA THR A 166 21.93 2.82 -11.16
C THR A 166 20.88 2.72 -10.06
N TYR A 167 19.97 1.75 -10.18
CA TYR A 167 18.94 1.52 -9.17
C TYR A 167 19.51 0.95 -7.87
N VAL A 168 20.56 0.13 -7.96
CA VAL A 168 21.35 -0.29 -6.78
C VAL A 168 21.97 0.93 -6.07
N ALA A 169 22.55 1.87 -6.81
CA ALA A 169 23.14 3.09 -6.24
C ALA A 169 22.08 3.95 -5.53
N ILE A 170 20.93 4.19 -6.17
CA ILE A 170 19.80 4.91 -5.57
C ILE A 170 19.30 4.19 -4.31
N THR A 171 19.17 2.86 -4.34
CA THR A 171 18.77 2.06 -3.18
C THR A 171 19.73 2.26 -2.01
N ARG A 172 21.05 2.21 -2.25
CA ARG A 172 22.07 2.43 -1.22
C ARG A 172 21.99 3.84 -0.63
N GLU A 173 21.85 4.86 -1.47
CA GLU A 173 21.67 6.24 -1.03
C GLU A 173 20.42 6.40 -0.17
N ARG A 174 19.29 5.80 -0.59
CA ARG A 174 18.05 5.82 0.18
C ARG A 174 18.21 5.14 1.54
N ILE A 175 18.93 4.01 1.61
CA ILE A 175 19.24 3.33 2.88
C ILE A 175 20.07 4.25 3.79
N GLN A 176 21.11 4.89 3.25
CA GLN A 176 21.94 5.83 4.03
C GLN A 176 21.09 6.99 4.58
N LYS A 177 20.31 7.67 3.72
CA LYS A 177 19.39 8.74 4.13
C LYS A 177 18.38 8.25 5.17
N PHE A 178 17.88 7.03 5.03
CA PHE A 178 16.96 6.44 5.99
C PHE A 178 17.63 6.24 7.36
N THR A 179 18.83 5.68 7.40
CA THR A 179 19.59 5.47 8.65
C THR A 179 19.95 6.79 9.34
N GLN A 180 20.11 7.87 8.58
CA GLN A 180 20.36 9.22 9.09
C GLN A 180 19.07 9.97 9.47
N GLY A 181 17.89 9.40 9.22
CA GLY A 181 16.60 10.04 9.48
C GLY A 181 16.25 11.17 8.52
N THR A 182 16.92 11.28 7.37
CA THR A 182 16.75 12.38 6.40
C THR A 182 16.00 11.97 5.12
N LEU A 183 15.66 10.69 4.96
CA LEU A 183 14.93 10.22 3.78
C LEU A 183 13.48 10.78 3.78
N PRO A 184 13.07 11.56 2.76
CA PRO A 184 11.70 12.00 2.64
C PRO A 184 10.79 10.79 2.36
N LEU A 185 9.91 10.49 3.31
CA LEU A 185 8.92 9.42 3.20
C LEU A 185 7.52 9.98 3.41
N ARG A 186 6.56 9.39 2.71
CA ARG A 186 5.15 9.64 3.00
C ARG A 186 4.79 8.88 4.29
N PRO A 187 4.25 9.55 5.33
CA PRO A 187 3.80 8.86 6.53
C PRO A 187 2.69 7.86 6.22
N LEU A 188 2.72 6.71 6.91
CA LEU A 188 1.73 5.66 6.84
C LEU A 188 0.33 6.20 7.16
N GLY A 189 -0.65 5.99 6.29
CA GLY A 189 -2.03 6.42 6.50
C GLY A 189 -2.27 7.93 6.36
N LYS A 190 -1.27 8.72 5.93
CA LYS A 190 -1.49 10.14 5.62
C LYS A 190 -2.62 10.23 4.57
N PRO A 191 -3.58 11.16 4.66
CA PRO A 191 -4.56 11.36 3.59
C PRO A 191 -3.93 11.97 2.33
N ILE A 192 -4.45 11.64 1.15
CA ILE A 192 -4.06 12.30 -0.10
C ILE A 192 -4.71 13.67 -0.16
N HIS A 193 -3.94 14.69 -0.60
CA HIS A 193 -4.48 16.03 -0.78
C HIS A 193 -5.64 16.00 -1.79
N GLN A 194 -6.78 16.54 -1.36
CA GLN A 194 -7.97 16.66 -2.18
C GLN A 194 -8.11 18.12 -2.64
N PRO A 195 -8.10 18.38 -3.96
CA PRO A 195 -8.37 19.73 -4.47
C PRO A 195 -9.75 20.20 -4.03
N THR A 196 -9.84 21.46 -3.62
CA THR A 196 -11.09 22.12 -3.22
C THR A 196 -11.99 22.46 -4.42
N GLY A 197 -11.44 22.43 -5.64
CA GLY A 197 -12.11 22.87 -6.87
C GLY A 197 -11.98 24.37 -7.12
N LYS A 198 -11.40 25.12 -6.17
CA LYS A 198 -11.09 26.54 -6.33
C LYS A 198 -9.72 26.77 -6.98
N GLU A 199 -8.86 25.75 -6.96
CA GLU A 199 -7.55 25.82 -7.60
C GLU A 199 -7.72 25.95 -9.12
N ARG A 200 -6.96 26.84 -9.75
CA ARG A 200 -7.03 27.08 -11.21
C ARG A 200 -6.91 25.78 -12.03
N VAL A 201 -6.06 24.86 -11.60
CA VAL A 201 -5.84 23.55 -12.26
C VAL A 201 -7.00 22.57 -12.09
N ALA A 202 -7.89 22.80 -11.12
CA ALA A 202 -9.07 21.99 -10.86
C ALA A 202 -10.35 22.58 -11.50
N GLN A 203 -10.27 23.77 -12.08
CA GLN A 203 -11.36 24.43 -12.79
C GLN A 203 -11.35 24.08 -14.27
N LEU A 204 -12.54 24.04 -14.89
CA LEU A 204 -12.66 23.91 -16.34
C LEU A 204 -11.99 25.11 -17.02
N PRO A 205 -11.04 24.88 -17.96
CA PRO A 205 -10.44 25.96 -18.74
C PRO A 205 -11.52 26.78 -19.45
N LEU A 206 -11.28 28.10 -19.58
CA LEU A 206 -12.18 28.97 -20.35
C LEU A 206 -12.25 28.54 -21.82
N ASP A 207 -11.14 28.05 -22.37
CA ASP A 207 -11.05 27.56 -23.75
C ASP A 207 -11.91 26.30 -24.03
N TRP A 208 -12.47 25.67 -22.98
CA TRP A 208 -13.34 24.50 -23.09
C TRP A 208 -14.83 24.84 -22.89
N LYS A 209 -15.16 26.12 -22.68
CA LYS A 209 -16.54 26.62 -22.67
C LYS A 209 -16.93 27.10 -24.06
#